data_AF-A0A9N9DKL7-F1
#
_entry.id   AF-A0A9N9DKL7-F1
#
_cell.length_a   1.000
_cell.length_b   1.000
_cell.length_c   1.000
_cell.angle_alpha   90.00
_cell.angle_beta   90.00
_cell.angle_gamma   90.00
#
_symmetry.space_group_name_H-M   'P 1'
#
loop_
_entity.id
_entity.type
_entity.pdbx_description
1 polymer ?
#
loop_
_entity_poly.entity_id
_entity_poly.type
_entity_poly.pdbx_seq_one_letter_code
_entity_poly.pdbx_strand_id
1 'polypeptide(L)'
;MLLEKVSFITDDGKAILAYGYPFKWILNTTKYPEEVKHSHVDFAKRFISSWEIMNTFSGMQHHLLFQKHITESLFKDVETYHEKDFWKAFMDEVDITKWNAASEYVIYFHFAIKNYPNDLELRHLNSYDLIYDSQEGDNDILQILDQFAQYTEYKGVGFHSFLNLKERLKTMDYVTESLQKKMLNEKPLCFILKLCN
;
A
#
# COMPACT_ATOMS: atom_id res chain seq x y z
N MET A 1 -12.05 1.85 6.30
CA MET A 1 -12.93 1.84 7.49
C MET A 1 -12.49 0.74 8.43
N LEU A 2 -12.34 1.04 9.73
CA LEU A 2 -12.10 0.04 10.77
C LEU A 2 -13.45 -0.45 11.31
N LEU A 3 -13.59 -1.75 11.50
CA LEU A 3 -14.82 -2.41 11.97
C LEU A 3 -14.84 -2.61 13.48
N GLU A 4 -13.68 -2.45 14.12
CA GLU A 4 -13.51 -2.53 15.57
C GLU A 4 -12.50 -1.47 16.06
N LYS A 5 -12.39 -1.32 17.38
CA LYS A 5 -11.36 -0.46 17.98
C LYS A 5 -9.99 -1.09 17.76
N VAL A 6 -9.13 -0.39 17.01
CA VAL A 6 -7.77 -0.82 16.71
C VAL A 6 -6.79 0.19 17.28
N SER A 7 -5.81 -0.26 18.08
CA SER A 7 -4.69 0.58 18.50
C SER A 7 -3.59 0.62 17.45
N PHE A 8 -2.96 1.77 17.27
CA PHE A 8 -1.78 1.99 16.42
C PHE A 8 -0.54 2.41 17.23
N ILE A 9 -0.67 2.39 18.57
CA ILE A 9 0.39 2.68 19.51
C ILE A 9 0.35 1.58 20.57
N THR A 10 1.51 1.04 20.95
CA THR A 10 1.65 0.08 22.05
C THR A 10 1.51 0.79 23.40
N ASP A 11 1.33 0.03 24.48
CA ASP A 11 1.24 0.62 25.82
C ASP A 11 2.54 1.32 26.26
N ASP A 12 3.69 0.91 25.72
CA ASP A 12 5.00 1.55 25.93
C ASP A 12 5.31 2.68 24.92
N GLY A 13 4.35 3.05 24.05
CA GLY A 13 4.43 4.23 23.20
C GLY A 13 5.04 4.03 21.80
N LYS A 14 5.37 2.80 21.40
CA LYS A 14 5.87 2.48 20.05
C LYS A 14 4.75 2.56 19.01
N ALA A 15 5.09 2.95 17.80
CA ALA A 15 4.12 2.95 16.70
C ALA A 15 3.94 1.53 16.15
N ILE A 16 2.69 1.14 15.90
CA ILE A 16 2.35 -0.15 15.29
C ILE A 16 2.09 0.09 13.80
N LEU A 17 3.04 -0.27 12.95
CA LEU A 17 2.91 -0.17 11.50
C LEU A 17 2.30 -1.45 10.94
N ALA A 18 1.31 -1.32 10.04
CA ALA A 18 0.81 -2.49 9.35
C ALA A 18 1.72 -2.84 8.16
N TYR A 19 1.90 -4.13 7.90
CA TYR A 19 2.63 -4.60 6.71
C TYR A 19 2.02 -4.05 5.41
N GLY A 20 0.70 -3.83 5.36
CA GLY A 20 0.01 -3.38 4.16
C GLY A 20 -0.01 -4.46 3.07
N TYR A 21 0.04 -4.04 1.81
CA TYR A 21 0.03 -4.95 0.65
C TYR A 21 1.42 -5.51 0.32
N PRO A 22 1.53 -6.75 -0.17
CA PRO A 22 2.78 -7.22 -0.76
C PRO A 22 3.14 -6.34 -1.96
N PHE A 23 4.44 -6.17 -2.23
CA PHE A 23 4.86 -5.51 -3.47
C PHE A 23 4.45 -6.28 -4.73
N LYS A 24 4.14 -7.58 -4.61
CA LYS A 24 3.65 -8.40 -5.71
C LYS A 24 2.53 -9.31 -5.24
N TRP A 25 1.35 -9.16 -5.84
CA TRP A 25 0.22 -10.03 -5.60
C TRP A 25 0.36 -11.33 -6.37
N ILE A 26 0.31 -12.45 -5.63
CA ILE A 26 0.37 -13.81 -6.14
C ILE A 26 -0.76 -14.58 -5.45
N LEU A 27 -1.55 -15.33 -6.22
CA LEU A 27 -2.67 -16.07 -5.66
C LEU A 27 -2.19 -17.21 -4.76
N ASN A 28 -2.90 -17.41 -3.64
CA ASN A 28 -2.75 -18.57 -2.75
C ASN A 28 -1.31 -18.76 -2.24
N THR A 29 -0.62 -17.67 -1.89
CA THR A 29 0.73 -17.72 -1.31
C THR A 29 0.80 -16.95 0.01
N THR A 30 1.71 -17.40 0.86
CA THR A 30 2.23 -16.66 2.03
C THR A 30 3.70 -16.30 1.84
N LYS A 31 4.31 -16.69 0.70
CA LYS A 31 5.71 -16.41 0.33
C LYS A 31 5.75 -15.41 -0.81
N TYR A 32 6.41 -14.29 -0.58
CA TYR A 32 6.56 -13.20 -1.51
C TYR A 32 8.03 -13.02 -1.90
N PRO A 33 8.33 -12.54 -3.13
CA PRO A 33 9.70 -12.35 -3.56
C PRO A 33 10.37 -11.20 -2.78
N GLU A 34 11.63 -11.40 -2.42
CA GLU A 34 12.48 -10.38 -1.78
C GLU A 34 12.89 -9.29 -2.76
N GLU A 35 13.18 -9.68 -4.00
CA GLU A 35 13.46 -8.75 -5.10
C GLU A 35 12.20 -8.43 -5.88
N VAL A 36 11.88 -7.13 -5.97
CA VAL A 36 10.73 -6.62 -6.70
C VAL A 36 11.12 -5.47 -7.61
N LYS A 37 10.54 -5.46 -8.81
CA LYS A 37 10.52 -4.30 -9.70
C LYS A 37 9.16 -3.65 -9.54
N HIS A 38 9.14 -2.46 -8.93
CA HIS A 38 7.91 -1.74 -8.64
C HIS A 38 8.20 -0.24 -8.71
N SER A 39 7.33 0.50 -9.40
CA SER A 39 7.35 1.96 -9.51
C SER A 39 7.65 2.73 -8.22
N HIS A 40 6.96 2.42 -7.10
CA HIS A 40 7.21 3.05 -5.81
C HIS A 40 8.61 2.76 -5.23
N VAL A 41 9.16 1.55 -5.47
CA VAL A 41 10.52 1.20 -5.06
C VAL A 41 11.53 2.01 -5.87
N ASP A 42 11.31 2.13 -7.19
CA ASP A 42 12.17 2.93 -8.06
C ASP A 42 12.18 4.40 -7.62
N PHE A 43 11.01 4.96 -7.30
CA PHE A 43 10.87 6.31 -6.76
C PHE A 43 11.63 6.46 -5.44
N ALA A 44 11.36 5.59 -4.47
CA ALA A 44 11.94 5.68 -3.12
C ALA A 44 13.48 5.66 -3.15
N LYS A 45 14.08 4.80 -3.98
CA LYS A 45 15.54 4.69 -4.13
C LYS A 45 16.20 5.92 -4.72
N ARG A 46 15.53 6.64 -5.64
CA ARG A 46 16.04 7.92 -6.16
C ARG A 46 15.77 9.07 -5.19
N PHE A 47 14.67 8.99 -4.45
CA PHE A 47 14.22 10.08 -3.60
C PHE A 47 14.96 10.14 -2.26
N ILE A 48 15.27 8.99 -1.66
CA ILE A 48 15.90 8.88 -0.34
C ILE A 48 17.17 8.04 -0.49
N SER A 49 18.34 8.66 -0.34
CA SER A 49 19.64 8.00 -0.59
C SER A 49 19.88 6.75 0.27
N SER A 50 19.36 6.76 1.49
CA SER A 50 19.51 5.67 2.45
C SER A 50 18.43 4.59 2.34
N TRP A 51 17.50 4.69 1.38
CA TRP A 51 16.31 3.84 1.35
C TRP A 51 16.59 2.43 0.80
N GLU A 52 16.11 1.43 1.52
CA GLU A 52 16.23 0.01 1.17
C GLU A 52 14.94 -0.75 1.46
N ILE A 53 14.73 -1.86 0.74
CA ILE A 53 13.60 -2.75 0.99
C ILE A 53 13.87 -3.54 2.27
N MET A 54 13.21 -3.14 3.36
CA MET A 54 13.27 -3.84 4.65
C MET A 54 12.26 -4.99 4.81
N ASN A 55 11.31 -5.13 3.88
CA ASN A 55 10.23 -6.10 4.00
C ASN A 55 9.63 -6.43 2.63
N THR A 56 9.08 -7.62 2.44
CA THR A 56 8.39 -8.01 1.20
C THR A 56 7.03 -7.33 1.02
N PHE A 57 6.49 -6.76 2.10
CA PHE A 57 5.32 -5.92 2.11
C PHE A 57 5.70 -4.44 2.04
N SER A 58 4.83 -3.68 1.38
CA SER A 58 5.05 -2.30 0.98
C SER A 58 4.74 -1.25 2.04
N GLY A 59 4.03 -1.62 3.12
CA GLY A 59 3.46 -0.68 4.07
C GLY A 59 2.27 0.12 3.55
N MET A 60 1.88 -0.04 2.28
CA MET A 60 0.70 0.63 1.72
C MET A 60 -0.58 0.11 2.37
N GLN A 61 -1.35 1.03 2.95
CA GLN A 61 -2.63 0.77 3.60
C GLN A 61 -3.42 2.07 3.76
N HIS A 62 -4.70 1.98 4.12
CA HIS A 62 -5.56 3.15 4.34
C HIS A 62 -5.34 3.88 5.68
N HIS A 63 -4.53 3.33 6.59
CA HIS A 63 -4.32 3.93 7.92
C HIS A 63 -2.85 3.88 8.29
N LEU A 64 -2.16 5.02 8.36
CA LEU A 64 -0.77 5.05 8.81
C LEU A 64 -0.61 6.09 9.91
N LEU A 65 0.13 5.73 10.95
CA LEU A 65 0.55 6.65 11.99
C LEU A 65 1.98 7.10 11.74
N PHE A 66 2.15 8.38 11.45
CA PHE A 66 3.47 9.00 11.30
C PHE A 66 3.99 9.48 12.65
N GLN A 67 5.19 9.03 13.02
CA GLN A 67 5.91 9.50 14.18
C GLN A 67 6.72 10.73 13.79
N LYS A 68 6.48 11.83 14.51
CA LYS A 68 7.04 13.14 14.16
C LYS A 68 8.56 13.10 13.98
N HIS A 69 9.29 12.49 14.92
CA HIS A 69 10.76 12.44 14.87
C HIS A 69 11.29 11.62 13.68
N ILE A 70 10.57 10.55 13.29
CA ILE A 70 10.91 9.74 12.12
C ILE A 70 10.66 10.54 10.84
N THR A 71 9.52 11.23 10.74
CA THR A 71 9.18 12.08 9.58
C THR A 71 10.17 13.23 9.43
N GLU A 72 10.52 13.92 10.52
CA GLU A 72 11.52 15.00 10.51
C GLU A 72 12.89 14.49 10.07
N SER A 73 13.30 13.30 10.52
CA SER A 73 14.56 12.70 10.06
C SER A 73 14.50 12.28 8.58
N LEU A 74 13.37 11.76 8.12
CA LEU A 74 13.16 11.41 6.71
C LEU A 74 13.26 12.66 5.84
N PHE A 75 12.63 13.77 6.25
CA PHE A 75 12.70 15.04 5.52
C PHE A 75 14.13 15.55 5.49
N LYS A 76 14.83 15.53 6.63
CA LYS A 76 16.23 15.94 6.69
C LYS A 76 17.14 15.12 5.77
N ASP A 77 16.94 13.80 5.68
CA ASP A 77 17.72 12.93 4.78
C ASP A 77 17.52 13.34 3.31
N VAL A 78 16.27 13.53 2.90
CA VAL A 78 15.91 14.01 1.55
C VAL A 78 16.49 15.39 1.28
N GLU A 79 16.27 16.35 2.19
CA GLU A 79 16.68 17.74 2.00
C GLU A 79 18.20 17.89 1.93
N THR A 80 18.93 17.06 2.70
CA THR A 80 20.39 17.00 2.64
C THR A 80 20.85 16.39 1.32
N TYR A 81 20.20 15.32 0.86
CA TYR A 81 20.59 14.62 -0.37
C TYR A 81 20.32 15.44 -1.64
N HIS A 82 19.19 16.18 -1.67
CA HIS A 82 18.74 16.95 -2.85
C HIS A 82 19.08 18.45 -2.78
N GLU A 83 19.60 18.93 -1.64
CA GLU A 83 19.90 20.34 -1.37
C GLU A 83 18.69 21.28 -1.58
N LYS A 84 17.49 20.78 -1.29
CA LYS A 84 16.20 21.44 -1.53
C LYS A 84 15.16 21.00 -0.50
N ASP A 85 14.17 21.86 -0.22
CA ASP A 85 13.01 21.50 0.61
C ASP A 85 12.38 20.17 0.14
N PHE A 86 11.93 19.34 1.09
CA PHE A 86 11.43 17.99 0.83
C PHE A 86 10.43 17.93 -0.33
N TRP A 87 9.45 18.84 -0.34
CA TRP A 87 8.38 18.83 -1.34
C TRP A 87 8.89 19.18 -2.75
N LYS A 88 9.93 20.00 -2.88
CA LYS A 88 10.53 20.33 -4.18
C LYS A 88 11.26 19.12 -4.74
N ALA A 89 12.08 18.47 -3.90
CA ALA A 89 12.74 17.22 -4.27
C ALA A 89 11.72 16.13 -4.63
N PHE A 90 10.61 16.04 -3.90
CA PHE A 90 9.54 15.08 -4.18
C PHE A 90 8.96 15.33 -5.57
N MET A 91 8.61 16.58 -5.89
CA MET A 91 8.06 16.94 -7.20
C MET A 91 9.06 16.72 -8.35
N ASP A 92 10.35 16.93 -8.13
CA ASP A 92 11.40 16.71 -9.14
C ASP A 92 11.57 15.21 -9.47
N GLU A 93 11.39 14.32 -8.49
CA GLU A 93 11.59 12.87 -8.63
C GLU A 93 10.34 12.08 -9.08
N VAL A 94 9.16 12.71 -9.00
CA VAL A 94 7.88 12.12 -9.41
C VAL A 94 7.87 11.91 -10.93
N ASP A 95 7.79 10.64 -11.35
CA ASP A 95 7.60 10.27 -12.75
C ASP A 95 6.12 10.39 -13.12
N ILE A 96 5.71 11.55 -13.64
CA ILE A 96 4.33 11.83 -14.06
C ILE A 96 3.82 10.93 -15.20
N THR A 97 4.69 10.19 -15.87
CA THR A 97 4.28 9.22 -16.90
C THR A 97 3.77 7.92 -16.27
N LYS A 98 4.11 7.66 -15.00
CA LYS A 98 3.59 6.54 -14.22
C LYS A 98 2.39 7.00 -13.42
N TRP A 99 1.28 6.28 -13.55
CA TRP A 99 0.06 6.54 -12.78
C TRP A 99 0.29 6.47 -11.25
N ASN A 100 1.20 5.60 -10.82
CA ASN A 100 1.61 5.41 -9.43
C ASN A 100 3.03 5.94 -9.23
N ALA A 101 3.19 7.26 -9.33
CA ALA A 101 4.52 7.86 -9.40
C ALA A 101 5.29 7.85 -8.07
N ALA A 102 4.58 7.85 -6.94
CA ALA A 102 5.14 7.87 -5.60
C ALA A 102 4.18 7.23 -4.59
N SER A 103 4.71 6.84 -3.43
CA SER A 103 3.90 6.39 -2.30
C SER A 103 4.56 6.78 -0.98
N GLU A 104 3.94 7.70 -0.27
CA GLU A 104 4.34 8.18 1.05
C GLU A 104 4.40 7.03 2.07
N TYR A 105 3.51 6.05 1.91
CA TYR A 105 3.48 4.83 2.71
C TYR A 105 4.74 4.00 2.53
N VAL A 106 5.15 3.78 1.27
CA VAL A 106 6.33 2.96 0.94
C VAL A 106 7.60 3.63 1.45
N ILE A 107 7.75 4.94 1.22
CA ILE A 107 8.95 5.65 1.67
C ILE A 107 9.05 5.61 3.20
N TYR A 108 7.96 5.92 3.91
CA TYR A 108 7.97 6.00 5.37
C TYR A 108 8.13 4.62 6.01
N PHE A 109 7.39 3.60 5.57
CA PHE A 109 7.40 2.28 6.18
C PHE A 109 8.80 1.66 6.20
N HIS A 110 9.47 1.64 5.05
CA HIS A 110 10.79 1.05 4.94
C HIS A 110 11.88 1.91 5.59
N PHE A 111 11.79 3.25 5.49
CA PHE A 111 12.70 4.15 6.19
C PHE A 111 12.61 4.00 7.71
N ALA A 112 11.38 3.91 8.24
CA ALA A 112 11.12 3.76 9.67
C ALA A 112 11.68 2.42 10.19
N ILE A 113 11.41 1.30 9.51
CA ILE A 113 11.94 -0.02 9.91
C ILE A 113 13.46 -0.03 9.91
N LYS A 114 14.09 0.57 8.89
CA LYS A 114 15.55 0.60 8.77
C LYS A 114 16.21 1.38 9.90
N ASN A 115 15.70 2.59 10.16
CA ASN A 115 16.40 3.57 11.00
C ASN A 115 15.91 3.60 12.45
N TYR A 116 14.68 3.13 12.71
CA TYR A 116 14.02 3.20 14.02
C TYR A 116 13.40 1.85 14.43
N PRO A 117 14.09 0.70 14.31
CA PRO A 117 13.49 -0.61 14.59
C PRO A 117 13.02 -0.78 16.04
N ASN A 118 13.56 0.00 16.98
CA ASN A 118 13.20 -0.06 18.39
C ASN A 118 11.96 0.79 18.74
N ASP A 119 11.54 1.70 17.86
CA ASP A 119 10.40 2.61 18.10
C ASP A 119 9.10 2.06 17.52
N LEU A 120 9.17 0.85 16.94
CA LEU A 120 8.13 0.31 16.06
C LEU A 120 7.81 -1.14 16.39
N GLU A 121 6.56 -1.51 16.16
CA GLU A 121 6.12 -2.89 16.00
C GLU A 121 5.43 -3.06 14.65
N LEU A 122 5.57 -4.24 14.06
CA LEU A 122 4.95 -4.59 12.78
C LEU A 122 3.83 -5.59 13.00
N ARG A 123 2.72 -5.43 12.28
CA ARG A 123 1.62 -6.42 12.30
C ARG A 123 0.88 -6.50 10.97
N HIS A 124 0.11 -7.56 10.77
CA HIS A 124 -0.98 -7.50 9.81
C HIS A 124 -2.18 -6.80 10.47
N LEU A 125 -2.69 -5.76 9.83
CA LEU A 125 -4.07 -5.33 10.06
C LEU A 125 -4.91 -6.35 9.29
N ASN A 126 -5.65 -7.20 10.01
CA ASN A 126 -6.48 -8.23 9.38
C ASN A 126 -7.62 -7.54 8.61
N SER A 127 -7.34 -7.05 7.40
CA SER A 127 -8.25 -6.26 6.59
C SER A 127 -8.24 -6.78 5.16
N TYR A 128 -9.29 -6.43 4.43
CA TYR A 128 -9.37 -6.66 2.99
C TYR A 128 -9.69 -5.36 2.26
N ASP A 129 -9.36 -5.33 0.98
CA ASP A 129 -9.67 -4.22 0.09
C ASP A 129 -10.61 -4.68 -0.99
N LEU A 130 -11.71 -3.96 -1.12
CA LEU A 130 -12.63 -4.10 -2.22
C LEU A 130 -12.20 -3.17 -3.35
N ILE A 131 -11.98 -3.74 -4.53
CA ILE A 131 -11.69 -3.01 -5.76
C ILE A 131 -12.83 -3.23 -6.74
N TYR A 132 -13.37 -2.15 -7.29
CA TYR A 132 -14.44 -2.22 -8.29
C TYR A 132 -14.29 -1.15 -9.37
N ASP A 133 -14.86 -1.43 -10.54
CA ASP A 133 -14.99 -0.45 -11.62
C ASP A 133 -16.25 0.41 -11.39
N SER A 134 -16.08 1.73 -11.22
CA SER A 134 -17.21 2.62 -10.98
C SER A 134 -18.05 2.91 -12.23
N GLN A 135 -17.56 2.56 -13.43
CA GLN A 135 -18.31 2.71 -14.67
C GLN A 135 -19.14 1.46 -15.01
N GLU A 136 -18.85 0.30 -14.38
CA GLU A 136 -19.70 -0.89 -14.50
C GLU A 136 -20.85 -0.84 -13.47
N GLY A 137 -21.89 -0.02 -13.77
CA GLY A 137 -23.24 -0.13 -13.21
C GLY A 137 -23.51 0.58 -11.87
N ASP A 138 -24.37 1.61 -11.90
CA ASP A 138 -24.77 2.46 -10.75
C ASP A 138 -25.55 1.75 -9.62
N ASN A 139 -26.01 0.50 -9.80
CA ASN A 139 -26.95 -0.16 -8.87
C ASN A 139 -26.32 -1.15 -7.88
N ASP A 140 -25.00 -1.36 -7.91
CA ASP A 140 -24.41 -2.55 -7.31
C ASP A 140 -23.59 -2.30 -6.05
N ILE A 141 -23.21 -1.06 -5.69
CA ILE A 141 -22.29 -0.88 -4.54
C ILE A 141 -22.88 -1.36 -3.21
N LEU A 142 -24.18 -1.15 -2.98
CA LEU A 142 -24.85 -1.67 -1.78
C LEU A 142 -24.98 -3.19 -1.83
N GLN A 143 -25.24 -3.79 -2.99
CA GLN A 143 -25.32 -5.25 -3.14
C GLN A 143 -23.95 -5.92 -2.99
N ILE A 144 -22.93 -5.31 -3.57
CA ILE A 144 -21.51 -5.63 -3.41
C ILE A 144 -21.16 -5.55 -1.91
N LEU A 145 -21.49 -4.46 -1.23
CA LEU A 145 -21.29 -4.31 0.22
C LEU A 145 -22.02 -5.40 1.03
N ASP A 146 -23.26 -5.71 0.68
CA ASP A 146 -24.06 -6.76 1.32
C ASP A 146 -23.44 -8.15 1.12
N GLN A 147 -22.91 -8.45 -0.06
CA GLN A 147 -22.14 -9.68 -0.32
C GLN A 147 -20.88 -9.77 0.55
N PHE A 148 -20.35 -8.64 1.00
CA PHE A 148 -19.16 -8.61 1.85
C PHE A 148 -19.46 -8.51 3.35
N ALA A 149 -20.71 -8.25 3.74
CA ALA A 149 -21.14 -8.28 5.13
C ALA A 149 -20.92 -9.66 5.80
N GLN A 150 -20.75 -10.73 5.01
CA GLN A 150 -20.43 -12.06 5.51
C GLN A 150 -19.00 -12.20 6.07
N TYR A 151 -18.07 -11.31 5.70
CA TYR A 151 -16.66 -11.40 6.08
C TYR A 151 -16.38 -10.73 7.44
N THR A 152 -16.95 -11.31 8.49
CA THR A 152 -16.89 -10.77 9.86
C THR A 152 -15.53 -10.96 10.54
N GLU A 153 -14.64 -11.77 9.97
CA GLU A 153 -13.32 -12.04 10.54
C GLU A 153 -12.35 -10.85 10.43
N TYR A 154 -12.62 -9.90 9.53
CA TYR A 154 -11.73 -8.77 9.26
C TYR A 154 -12.02 -7.59 10.18
N LYS A 155 -10.95 -6.90 10.58
CA LYS A 155 -10.92 -5.72 11.45
C LYS A 155 -11.06 -4.42 10.67
N GLY A 156 -10.95 -4.48 9.35
CA GLY A 156 -11.06 -3.31 8.49
C GLY A 156 -11.35 -3.67 7.04
N VAL A 157 -11.96 -2.72 6.35
CA VAL A 157 -12.26 -2.78 4.93
C VAL A 157 -11.78 -1.50 4.24
N GLY A 158 -11.07 -1.65 3.13
CA GLY A 158 -10.74 -0.59 2.20
C GLY A 158 -11.63 -0.64 0.96
N PHE A 159 -11.92 0.52 0.38
CA PHE A 159 -12.75 0.64 -0.82
C PHE A 159 -12.00 1.44 -1.87
N HIS A 160 -11.80 0.86 -3.05
CA HIS A 160 -11.16 1.50 -4.18
C HIS A 160 -12.08 1.42 -5.41
N SER A 161 -12.65 2.55 -5.79
CA SER A 161 -13.29 2.72 -7.08
C SER A 161 -12.26 3.12 -8.13
N PHE A 162 -12.26 2.45 -9.27
CA PHE A 162 -11.53 2.90 -10.45
C PHE A 162 -12.50 3.35 -11.52
N LEU A 163 -12.24 4.51 -12.14
CA LEU A 163 -13.03 4.99 -13.28
C LEU A 163 -12.96 4.01 -14.46
N ASN A 164 -11.83 3.35 -14.65
CA ASN A 164 -11.68 2.31 -15.67
C ASN A 164 -10.69 1.26 -15.14
N LEU A 165 -11.22 0.26 -14.46
CA LEU A 165 -10.45 -0.81 -13.85
C LEU A 165 -9.77 -1.68 -14.91
N LYS A 166 -10.38 -1.84 -16.10
CA LYS A 166 -9.77 -2.59 -17.21
C LYS A 166 -8.45 -1.98 -17.65
N GLU A 167 -8.42 -0.68 -17.95
CA GLU A 167 -7.19 0.02 -18.31
C GLU A 167 -6.22 0.06 -17.13
N ARG A 168 -6.74 0.21 -15.90
CA ARG A 168 -5.89 0.19 -14.72
C ARG A 168 -5.14 -1.13 -14.58
N LEU A 169 -5.84 -2.26 -14.68
CA LEU A 169 -5.27 -3.60 -14.54
C LEU A 169 -4.10 -3.80 -15.50
N LYS A 170 -4.21 -3.31 -16.75
CA LYS A 170 -3.14 -3.38 -17.77
C LYS A 170 -1.83 -2.71 -17.35
N THR A 171 -1.89 -1.73 -16.46
CA THR A 171 -0.74 -0.93 -16.00
C THR A 171 -0.21 -1.33 -14.62
N MET A 172 -0.85 -2.29 -13.93
CA MET A 172 -0.43 -2.72 -12.60
C MET A 172 0.84 -3.61 -12.70
N ASP A 173 1.99 -3.04 -12.32
CA ASP A 173 3.30 -3.71 -12.28
C ASP A 173 3.44 -4.73 -11.14
N TYR A 174 2.52 -4.70 -10.16
CA TYR A 174 2.49 -5.56 -8.98
C TYR A 174 1.55 -6.78 -9.11
N VAL A 175 0.91 -7.00 -10.26
CA VAL A 175 0.04 -8.17 -10.53
C VAL A 175 0.67 -9.01 -11.63
N THR A 176 0.65 -10.34 -11.51
CA THR A 176 1.17 -11.21 -12.58
C THR A 176 0.28 -11.17 -13.82
N GLU A 177 0.84 -11.34 -15.02
CA GLU A 177 0.04 -11.40 -16.26
C GLU A 177 -1.07 -12.46 -16.21
N SER A 178 -0.80 -13.61 -15.57
CA SER A 178 -1.79 -14.67 -15.37
C SER A 178 -2.95 -14.23 -14.49
N LEU A 179 -2.66 -13.53 -13.39
CA LEU A 179 -3.68 -13.00 -12.48
C LEU A 179 -4.45 -11.87 -13.14
N GLN A 180 -3.76 -10.96 -13.83
CA GLN A 180 -4.38 -9.88 -14.60
C GLN A 180 -5.38 -10.42 -15.64
N LYS A 181 -5.00 -11.44 -16.42
CA LYS A 181 -5.91 -12.10 -17.37
C LYS A 181 -7.14 -12.71 -16.69
N LYS A 182 -6.97 -13.32 -15.52
CA LYS A 182 -8.10 -13.85 -14.74
C LYS A 182 -9.02 -12.72 -14.29
N MET A 183 -8.46 -11.67 -13.71
CA MET A 183 -9.22 -10.50 -13.23
C MET A 183 -10.03 -9.86 -14.36
N LEU A 184 -9.43 -9.64 -15.53
CA LEU A 184 -10.10 -9.04 -16.69
C LEU A 184 -11.30 -9.83 -17.24
N ASN A 185 -11.43 -11.12 -16.88
CA ASN A 185 -12.54 -11.98 -17.30
C ASN A 185 -13.68 -12.05 -16.30
N GLU A 186 -13.53 -11.52 -15.08
CA GLU A 186 -14.60 -11.50 -14.08
C GLU A 186 -15.69 -10.49 -14.44
N LYS A 187 -16.95 -10.80 -14.10
CA LYS A 187 -18.11 -9.94 -14.32
C LYS A 187 -19.07 -10.02 -13.13
N PRO A 188 -19.40 -8.90 -12.45
CA PRO A 188 -18.85 -7.56 -12.67
C PRO A 188 -17.34 -7.49 -12.33
N LEU A 189 -16.63 -6.46 -12.81
CA LEU A 189 -15.23 -6.23 -12.45
C LEU A 189 -15.10 -5.73 -11.01
N CYS A 190 -15.15 -6.69 -10.09
CA CYS A 190 -15.15 -6.47 -8.66
C CYS A 190 -14.32 -7.57 -7.98
N PHE A 191 -13.39 -7.19 -7.10
CA PHE A 191 -12.45 -8.12 -6.46
C PHE A 191 -12.21 -7.77 -5.01
N ILE A 192 -12.02 -8.80 -4.19
CA ILE A 192 -11.40 -8.64 -2.88
C ILE A 192 -9.91 -8.93 -3.00
N LEU A 193 -9.10 -7.99 -2.53
CA LEU A 193 -7.71 -8.23 -2.18
C LEU A 193 -7.61 -8.52 -0.70
N LYS A 194 -7.17 -9.73 -0.36
CA LYS A 194 -6.91 -10.16 1.01
C LYS A 194 -5.68 -11.04 1.06
N LEU A 195 -4.97 -10.99 2.17
CA LEU A 195 -3.84 -11.87 2.42
C LEU A 195 -4.34 -13.28 2.76
N CYS A 196 -3.56 -14.29 2.37
CA CYS A 196 -3.76 -15.64 2.87
C CYS A 196 -3.32 -15.70 4.34
N ASN A 197 -4.16 -16.31 5.18
CA ASN A 197 -3.83 -16.63 6.57
C ASN A 197 -3.00 -17.92 6.65
#